data_AF-A0A958X722-F1
#
_entry.id   AF-A0A958X722-F1
#
_cell.length_a   1.000
_cell.length_b   1.000
_cell.length_c   1.000
_cell.angle_alpha   90.00
_cell.angle_beta   90.00
_cell.angle_gamma   90.00
#
_symmetry.space_group_name_H-M   'P 1'
#
loop_
_entity.id
_entity.type
_entity.pdbx_description
1 polymer ?
#
loop_
_entity_poly.entity_id
_entity_poly.type
_entity_poly.pdbx_seq_one_letter_code
_entity_poly.pdbx_strand_id
1 'polypeptide(L)'
;MKKLLSLFTFLLITLAISAQTSAKKYVLLEHFTNSNCSICASRNPAFFNLISQAQYADDVHHVSIHPPYPYVQCVFYQHNQSENSDWAALYNIQGTPRVAVNGKLQPSSSQLLRADTLNKYVDQTSPLYLKVSESASGNSRNVLISAYALDNIPVGNYKLYAAVVEKTINMTTGNGESVHHNVFRKMLTPVDGMSFSLPASGQSATQSFNYTLDNAWDPNEVYVLAFIKEEDSKQVLNSGTKFDPVLTLSQNEPGVQKIQLFPNPANNITYADLGSDKALNTEVYALDGRMVYTSQGSGSNLESIPTNALSPGVYIARITGESSIYTAKFVKE
;
A
#
# COMPACT_ATOMS: atom_id res chain seq x y z
N MET A 1 -21.99 -21.33 66.66
CA MET A 1 -21.79 -21.71 65.24
C MET A 1 -21.45 -20.45 64.46
N LYS A 2 -20.18 -20.24 64.12
CA LYS A 2 -19.67 -19.03 63.47
C LYS A 2 -19.85 -19.15 61.94
N LYS A 3 -20.62 -18.24 61.33
CA LYS A 3 -20.76 -18.13 59.88
C LYS A 3 -19.51 -17.43 59.32
N LEU A 4 -18.68 -18.15 58.58
CA LEU A 4 -17.63 -17.55 57.74
C LEU A 4 -18.27 -16.97 56.48
N LEU A 5 -18.22 -15.66 56.35
CA LEU A 5 -18.50 -14.95 55.09
C LEU A 5 -17.21 -15.00 54.27
N SER A 6 -17.19 -15.81 53.20
CA SER A 6 -16.06 -15.86 52.27
C SER A 6 -16.25 -14.76 51.22
N LEU A 7 -15.47 -13.69 51.34
CA LEU A 7 -15.44 -12.57 50.39
C LEU A 7 -14.63 -13.01 49.16
N PHE A 8 -15.32 -13.34 48.06
CA PHE A 8 -14.67 -13.63 46.77
C PHE A 8 -14.29 -12.31 46.11
N THR A 9 -13.03 -11.90 46.24
CA THR A 9 -12.48 -10.75 45.52
C THR A 9 -12.21 -11.18 44.07
N PHE A 10 -13.11 -10.81 43.15
CA PHE A 10 -12.93 -11.03 41.73
C PHE A 10 -11.86 -10.03 41.23
N LEU A 11 -10.64 -10.51 41.00
CA LEU A 11 -9.56 -9.72 40.42
C LEU A 11 -9.90 -9.48 38.94
N LEU A 12 -10.45 -8.31 38.61
CA LEU A 12 -10.60 -7.86 37.23
C LEU A 12 -9.19 -7.70 36.63
N ILE A 13 -8.74 -8.68 35.86
CA ILE A 13 -7.57 -8.54 34.98
C ILE A 13 -8.01 -7.62 33.85
N THR A 14 -7.74 -6.32 33.98
CA THR A 14 -7.80 -5.40 32.84
C THR A 14 -6.70 -5.80 31.87
N LEU A 15 -7.06 -6.54 30.82
CA LEU A 15 -6.24 -6.66 29.61
C LEU A 15 -6.08 -5.25 29.04
N ALA A 16 -4.95 -4.62 29.36
CA ALA A 16 -4.54 -3.41 28.66
C ALA A 16 -4.34 -3.79 27.20
N ILE A 17 -5.24 -3.33 26.33
CA ILE A 17 -5.08 -3.41 24.88
C ILE A 17 -3.92 -2.45 24.56
N SER A 18 -2.70 -2.96 24.47
CA SER A 18 -1.56 -2.16 24.03
C SER A 18 -1.77 -1.77 22.58
N ALA A 19 -1.89 -0.47 22.32
CA ALA A 19 -1.82 0.05 20.96
C ALA A 19 -0.47 -0.35 20.35
N GLN A 20 -0.47 -0.88 19.13
CA GLN A 20 0.75 -1.23 18.43
C GLN A 20 1.50 0.03 18.03
N THR A 21 2.63 0.31 18.69
CA THR A 21 3.45 1.52 18.47
C THR A 21 4.43 1.37 17.32
N SER A 22 4.54 0.19 16.69
CA SER A 22 5.42 0.00 15.54
C SER A 22 4.93 -1.10 14.60
N ALA A 23 5.17 -0.92 13.31
CA ALA A 23 4.86 -1.88 12.26
C ALA A 23 6.10 -2.68 11.90
N LYS A 24 5.92 -3.82 11.21
CA LYS A 24 7.02 -4.47 10.50
C LYS A 24 7.69 -3.47 9.56
N LYS A 25 9.02 -3.42 9.57
CA LYS A 25 9.80 -2.71 8.55
C LYS A 25 10.16 -3.67 7.44
N TYR A 26 9.52 -3.50 6.28
CA TYR A 26 9.87 -4.29 5.11
C TYR A 26 11.25 -3.90 4.58
N VAL A 27 11.99 -4.89 4.11
CA VAL A 27 13.26 -4.71 3.42
C VAL A 27 12.96 -4.39 1.96
N LEU A 28 13.13 -3.14 1.56
CA LEU A 28 13.02 -2.73 0.17
C LEU A 28 14.31 -3.07 -0.59
N LEU A 29 14.17 -3.82 -1.68
CA LEU A 29 15.23 -4.17 -2.61
C LEU A 29 14.98 -3.51 -3.96
N GLU A 30 15.83 -2.55 -4.31
CA GLU A 30 15.87 -1.95 -5.64
C GLU A 30 16.99 -2.64 -6.43
N HIS A 31 16.60 -3.55 -7.32
CA HIS A 31 17.51 -4.40 -8.08
C HIS A 31 17.68 -3.85 -9.49
N PHE A 32 18.89 -3.46 -9.85
CA PHE A 32 19.24 -2.98 -11.18
C PHE A 32 19.79 -4.12 -12.02
N THR A 33 19.10 -4.48 -13.10
CA THR A 33 19.41 -5.62 -13.97
C THR A 33 19.15 -5.25 -15.44
N ASN A 34 19.42 -6.15 -16.38
CA ASN A 34 19.23 -5.87 -17.82
C ASN A 34 18.98 -7.16 -18.59
N SER A 35 17.96 -7.19 -19.46
CA SER A 35 17.49 -8.42 -20.09
C SER A 35 18.38 -8.97 -21.22
N ASN A 36 19.47 -8.27 -21.55
CA ASN A 36 20.52 -8.74 -22.45
C ASN A 36 21.87 -8.97 -21.74
N CYS A 37 21.94 -8.72 -20.43
CA CYS A 37 23.15 -8.84 -19.62
C CYS A 37 23.37 -10.28 -19.14
N SER A 38 24.37 -10.96 -19.70
CA SER A 38 24.71 -12.34 -19.35
C SER A 38 25.18 -12.50 -17.90
N ILE A 39 25.96 -11.54 -17.38
CA ILE A 39 26.37 -11.53 -15.97
C ILE A 39 25.17 -11.35 -15.03
N CYS A 40 24.14 -10.62 -15.46
CA CYS A 40 22.88 -10.48 -14.73
C CYS A 40 22.15 -11.82 -14.67
N ALA A 41 21.94 -12.47 -15.81
CA ALA A 41 21.35 -13.81 -15.88
C ALA A 41 22.11 -14.85 -15.02
N SER A 42 23.44 -14.75 -14.92
CA SER A 42 24.22 -15.66 -14.07
C SER A 42 24.07 -15.41 -12.57
N ARG A 43 23.71 -14.19 -12.15
CA ARG A 43 23.65 -13.77 -10.73
C ARG A 43 22.22 -13.73 -10.19
N ASN A 44 21.23 -13.45 -11.04
CA ASN A 44 19.82 -13.38 -10.67
C ASN A 44 19.30 -14.67 -9.98
N PRO A 45 19.66 -15.90 -10.43
CA PRO A 45 19.18 -17.12 -9.77
C PRO A 45 19.57 -17.20 -8.29
N ALA A 46 20.83 -16.90 -7.94
CA ALA A 46 21.27 -16.91 -6.55
C ALA A 46 20.58 -15.82 -5.71
N PHE A 47 20.31 -14.66 -6.32
CA PHE A 47 19.58 -13.57 -5.68
C PHE A 47 18.11 -13.94 -5.40
N PHE A 48 17.38 -14.43 -6.40
CA PHE A 48 15.99 -14.84 -6.25
C PHE A 48 15.83 -16.06 -5.34
N ASN A 49 16.75 -17.03 -5.41
CA ASN A 49 16.79 -18.16 -4.48
C ASN A 49 17.02 -17.75 -3.03
N LEU A 50 17.70 -16.61 -2.79
CA LEU A 50 17.85 -16.08 -1.44
C LEU A 50 16.54 -15.44 -0.96
N ILE A 51 16.01 -14.46 -1.69
CA ILE A 51 14.87 -13.66 -1.21
C ILE A 51 13.54 -14.44 -1.19
N SER A 52 13.45 -15.56 -1.91
CA SER A 52 12.28 -16.45 -1.90
C SER A 52 12.28 -17.49 -0.77
N GLN A 53 13.34 -17.54 0.05
CA GLN A 53 13.36 -18.43 1.21
C GLN A 53 12.26 -18.02 2.18
N ALA A 54 11.62 -19.01 2.83
CA ALA A 54 10.50 -18.78 3.74
C ALA A 54 10.81 -17.78 4.87
N GLN A 55 12.07 -17.67 5.28
CA GLN A 55 12.54 -16.71 6.30
C GLN A 55 12.64 -15.25 5.81
N TYR A 56 12.51 -14.98 4.51
CA TYR A 56 12.64 -13.64 3.92
C TYR A 56 11.45 -13.25 3.04
N ALA A 57 10.73 -14.22 2.49
CA ALA A 57 9.70 -14.00 1.47
C ALA A 57 8.61 -13.02 1.92
N ASP A 58 8.25 -13.03 3.21
CA ASP A 58 7.22 -12.17 3.80
C ASP A 58 7.77 -10.85 4.41
N ASP A 59 9.08 -10.62 4.28
CA ASP A 59 9.78 -9.44 4.82
C ASP A 59 10.37 -8.55 3.74
N VAL A 60 10.36 -9.00 2.48
CA VAL A 60 11.05 -8.34 1.36
C VAL A 60 10.05 -7.78 0.36
N HIS A 61 10.18 -6.48 0.07
CA HIS A 61 9.61 -5.88 -1.13
C HIS A 61 10.71 -5.70 -2.16
N HIS A 62 10.46 -6.14 -3.40
CA HIS A 62 11.46 -6.14 -4.46
C HIS A 62 10.90 -5.48 -5.71
N VAL A 63 11.75 -4.71 -6.40
CA VAL A 63 11.49 -4.16 -7.73
C VAL A 63 12.76 -4.29 -8.60
N SER A 64 12.57 -4.74 -9.85
CA SER A 64 13.61 -4.84 -10.87
C SER A 64 13.58 -3.61 -11.79
N ILE A 65 14.59 -2.75 -11.68
CA ILE A 65 14.83 -1.60 -12.54
C ILE A 65 15.78 -2.02 -13.67
N HIS A 66 15.45 -1.62 -14.88
CA HIS A 66 16.15 -2.00 -16.11
C HIS A 66 16.78 -0.79 -16.81
N PRO A 67 17.93 -0.28 -16.33
CA PRO A 67 18.63 0.83 -16.97
C PRO A 67 19.24 0.45 -18.34
N PRO A 68 19.75 1.43 -19.11
CA PRO A 68 20.38 1.18 -20.41
C PRO A 68 21.72 0.43 -20.32
N TYR A 69 22.17 0.05 -19.12
CA TYR A 69 23.48 -0.53 -18.89
C TYR A 69 23.40 -2.06 -18.75
N PRO A 70 24.26 -2.82 -19.46
CA PRO A 70 25.17 -2.38 -20.52
C PRO A 70 24.51 -2.25 -21.90
N TYR A 71 23.25 -2.69 -22.06
CA TYR A 71 22.58 -2.75 -23.34
C TYR A 71 21.29 -1.93 -23.36
N VAL A 72 21.25 -0.93 -24.24
CA VAL A 72 20.02 -0.15 -24.51
C VAL A 72 18.93 -1.01 -25.13
N GLN A 73 19.25 -2.16 -25.75
CA GLN A 73 18.26 -3.05 -26.37
C GLN A 73 17.46 -3.87 -25.34
N CYS A 74 17.68 -3.67 -24.04
CA CYS A 74 16.91 -4.34 -22.99
C CYS A 74 15.42 -4.08 -23.19
N VAL A 75 14.63 -5.14 -23.34
CA VAL A 75 13.21 -5.03 -23.68
C VAL A 75 12.44 -4.22 -22.63
N PHE A 76 12.77 -4.40 -21.35
CA PHE A 76 12.13 -3.67 -20.24
C PHE A 76 12.58 -2.21 -20.16
N TYR A 77 13.82 -1.91 -20.53
CA TYR A 77 14.28 -0.53 -20.69
C TYR A 77 13.52 0.17 -21.83
N GLN A 78 13.30 -0.52 -22.95
CA GLN A 78 12.60 0.03 -24.12
C GLN A 78 11.14 0.42 -23.83
N HIS A 79 10.49 -0.24 -22.86
CA HIS A 79 9.14 0.13 -22.43
C HIS A 79 9.10 1.45 -21.64
N ASN A 80 10.17 1.83 -20.95
CA ASN A 80 10.21 3.04 -20.13
C ASN A 80 11.64 3.55 -19.98
N GLN A 81 12.16 4.19 -21.04
CA GLN A 81 13.58 4.56 -21.10
C GLN A 81 13.94 5.68 -20.12
N SER A 82 13.10 6.72 -20.01
CA SER A 82 13.38 7.88 -19.15
C SER A 82 13.42 7.46 -17.69
N GLU A 83 12.35 6.88 -17.17
CA GLU A 83 12.26 6.65 -15.72
C GLU A 83 13.22 5.55 -15.24
N ASN A 84 13.53 4.55 -16.08
CA ASN A 84 14.58 3.58 -15.75
C ASN A 84 15.97 4.22 -15.67
N SER A 85 16.28 5.17 -16.58
CA SER A 85 17.55 5.92 -16.55
C SER A 85 17.60 6.84 -15.33
N ASP A 86 16.51 7.56 -15.07
CA ASP A 86 16.41 8.53 -13.99
C ASP A 86 16.49 7.84 -12.62
N TRP A 87 15.83 6.68 -12.42
CA TRP A 87 15.92 5.92 -11.17
C TRP A 87 17.33 5.37 -10.95
N ALA A 88 17.97 4.85 -12.01
CA ALA A 88 19.35 4.40 -11.94
C ALA A 88 20.34 5.55 -11.65
N ALA A 89 20.06 6.76 -12.12
CA ALA A 89 20.87 7.95 -11.85
C ALA A 89 20.84 8.34 -10.36
N LEU A 90 19.75 8.11 -9.63
CA LEU A 90 19.67 8.36 -8.17
C LEU A 90 20.74 7.59 -7.37
N TYR A 91 21.24 6.49 -7.92
CA TYR A 91 22.28 5.64 -7.31
C TYR A 91 23.62 5.68 -8.05
N ASN A 92 23.77 6.55 -9.05
CA ASN A 92 24.93 6.61 -9.93
C ASN A 92 25.28 5.23 -10.53
N ILE A 93 24.27 4.47 -10.96
CA ILE A 93 24.49 3.15 -11.57
C ILE A 93 25.13 3.32 -12.94
N GLN A 94 26.28 2.68 -13.14
CA GLN A 94 27.03 2.67 -14.41
C GLN A 94 27.16 1.27 -15.03
N GLY A 95 26.55 0.28 -14.40
CA GLY A 95 26.63 -1.11 -14.82
C GLY A 95 25.70 -1.99 -13.99
N THR A 96 25.27 -3.09 -14.58
CA THR A 96 24.38 -4.09 -13.96
C THR A 96 25.10 -5.46 -13.87
N PRO A 97 24.71 -6.33 -12.93
CA PRO A 97 23.67 -6.13 -11.93
C PRO A 97 24.15 -5.41 -10.66
N ARG A 98 23.24 -4.67 -10.01
CA ARG A 98 23.46 -3.97 -8.72
C ARG A 98 22.21 -4.07 -7.85
N VAL A 99 22.33 -3.90 -6.54
CA VAL A 99 21.18 -3.86 -5.64
C VAL A 99 21.36 -2.81 -4.55
N ALA A 100 20.30 -2.07 -4.25
CA ALA A 100 20.20 -1.25 -3.05
C ALA A 100 19.26 -1.92 -2.05
N VAL A 101 19.60 -1.83 -0.76
CA VAL A 101 18.82 -2.36 0.37
C VAL A 101 18.39 -1.16 1.22
N ASN A 102 17.09 -0.93 1.34
CA ASN A 102 16.51 0.20 2.08
C ASN A 102 17.14 1.55 1.70
N GLY A 103 17.32 1.79 0.39
CA GLY A 103 17.91 3.02 -0.16
C GLY A 103 19.44 3.10 -0.08
N LYS A 104 20.12 2.06 0.42
CA LYS A 104 21.59 1.99 0.45
C LYS A 104 22.13 1.02 -0.58
N LEU A 105 22.85 1.55 -1.57
CA LEU A 105 23.52 0.76 -2.60
C LEU A 105 24.58 -0.18 -2.00
N GLN A 106 24.50 -1.46 -2.33
CA GLN A 106 25.46 -2.45 -1.88
C GLN A 106 26.75 -2.41 -2.71
N PRO A 107 27.92 -2.72 -2.12
CA PRO A 107 29.16 -2.87 -2.86
C PRO A 107 29.03 -3.88 -4.00
N SER A 108 29.68 -3.62 -5.13
CA SER A 108 29.70 -4.57 -6.24
C SER A 108 30.40 -5.86 -5.81
N SER A 109 29.75 -6.99 -6.05
CA SER A 109 30.28 -8.31 -5.69
C SER A 109 29.66 -9.39 -6.59
N SER A 110 30.30 -10.56 -6.71
CA SER A 110 29.76 -11.70 -7.47
C SER A 110 28.40 -12.16 -6.94
N GLN A 111 28.22 -12.08 -5.62
CA GLN A 111 26.94 -12.29 -4.96
C GLN A 111 26.27 -10.93 -4.73
N LEU A 112 25.14 -10.70 -5.39
CA LEU A 112 24.43 -9.42 -5.33
C LEU A 112 23.97 -9.05 -3.91
N LEU A 113 23.44 -10.05 -3.20
CA LEU A 113 22.94 -9.89 -1.85
C LEU A 113 23.28 -11.15 -1.04
N ARG A 114 23.66 -10.94 0.21
CA ARG A 114 24.03 -12.01 1.14
C ARG A 114 23.02 -12.09 2.28
N ALA A 115 22.85 -13.29 2.83
CA ALA A 115 21.97 -13.53 3.96
C ALA A 115 22.34 -12.69 5.19
N ASP A 116 23.64 -12.51 5.48
CA ASP A 116 24.11 -11.67 6.58
C ASP A 116 23.74 -10.19 6.42
N THR A 117 23.57 -9.71 5.18
CA THR A 117 23.02 -8.38 4.92
C THR A 117 21.53 -8.33 5.23
N LEU A 118 20.73 -9.29 4.74
CA LEU A 118 19.28 -9.34 5.01
C LEU A 118 18.97 -9.50 6.51
N ASN A 119 19.72 -10.36 7.20
CA ASN A 119 19.55 -10.63 8.63
C ASN A 119 19.73 -9.39 9.52
N LYS A 120 20.32 -8.30 9.01
CA LYS A 120 20.42 -7.02 9.72
C LYS A 120 19.11 -6.23 9.69
N TYR A 121 18.25 -6.49 8.71
CA TYR A 121 17.05 -5.70 8.42
C TYR A 121 15.75 -6.45 8.71
N VAL A 122 15.75 -7.79 8.61
CA VAL A 122 14.61 -8.59 9.07
C VAL A 122 14.36 -8.37 10.56
N ASP A 123 13.11 -8.54 10.99
CA ASP A 123 12.63 -8.27 12.35
C ASP A 123 12.76 -6.81 12.84
N GLN A 124 13.25 -5.89 12.00
CA GLN A 124 13.18 -4.47 12.32
C GLN A 124 11.74 -3.98 12.31
N THR A 125 11.47 -3.00 13.16
CA THR A 125 10.21 -2.28 13.18
C THR A 125 10.35 -0.89 12.59
N SER A 126 9.22 -0.33 12.16
CA SER A 126 9.10 1.00 11.61
C SER A 126 8.06 1.79 12.41
N PRO A 127 8.31 3.08 12.71
CA PRO A 127 7.30 3.98 13.27
C PRO A 127 6.21 4.37 12.25
N LEU A 128 6.35 3.90 11.00
CA LEU A 128 5.46 4.19 9.90
C LEU A 128 4.94 2.89 9.27
N TYR A 129 3.63 2.78 9.09
CA TYR A 129 2.99 1.76 8.28
C TYR A 129 2.49 2.35 6.96
N LEU A 130 2.74 1.66 5.85
CA LEU A 130 2.21 2.02 4.53
C LEU A 130 1.21 0.94 4.07
N LYS A 131 -0.04 1.35 3.88
CA LYS A 131 -1.09 0.52 3.28
C LYS A 131 -1.32 0.97 1.84
N VAL A 132 -1.27 0.04 0.91
CA VAL A 132 -1.61 0.30 -0.50
C VAL A 132 -2.91 -0.43 -0.82
N SER A 133 -3.91 0.32 -1.28
CA SER A 133 -5.18 -0.23 -1.76
C SER A 133 -5.35 0.08 -3.23
N GLU A 134 -5.69 -0.92 -4.03
CA GLU A 134 -5.89 -0.79 -5.46
C GLU A 134 -7.32 -1.17 -5.83
N SER A 135 -7.92 -0.41 -6.75
CA SER A 135 -9.20 -0.75 -7.36
C SER A 135 -9.15 -0.51 -8.87
N ALA A 136 -10.02 -1.19 -9.60
CA ALA A 136 -10.07 -1.12 -11.07
C ALA A 136 -11.46 -0.72 -11.55
N SER A 137 -11.50 0.12 -12.58
CA SER A 137 -12.71 0.41 -13.36
C SER A 137 -12.34 0.36 -14.84
N GLY A 138 -12.64 -0.77 -15.50
CA GLY A 138 -12.11 -1.07 -16.83
C GLY A 138 -10.58 -1.10 -16.84
N ASN A 139 -9.97 -0.30 -17.72
CA ASN A 139 -8.50 -0.14 -17.79
C ASN A 139 -7.95 0.93 -16.85
N SER A 140 -8.82 1.71 -16.20
CA SER A 140 -8.38 2.65 -15.17
C SER A 140 -8.08 1.89 -13.87
N ARG A 141 -6.96 2.23 -13.25
CA ARG A 141 -6.51 1.71 -11.96
C ARG A 141 -6.43 2.88 -10.99
N ASN A 142 -7.13 2.79 -9.87
CA ASN A 142 -7.06 3.74 -8.78
C ASN A 142 -6.24 3.15 -7.65
N VAL A 143 -5.40 3.98 -7.05
CA VAL A 143 -4.44 3.58 -6.03
C VAL A 143 -4.57 4.55 -4.87
N LEU A 144 -4.84 4.03 -3.68
CA LEU A 144 -4.86 4.80 -2.43
C LEU A 144 -3.70 4.33 -1.55
N ILE A 145 -2.77 5.23 -1.28
CA ILE A 145 -1.63 4.99 -0.38
C ILE A 145 -1.93 5.70 0.93
N SER A 146 -2.03 4.94 2.01
CA SER A 146 -2.29 5.46 3.36
C SER A 146 -1.06 5.24 4.23
N ALA A 147 -0.50 6.33 4.73
CA ALA A 147 0.65 6.34 5.62
C ALA A 147 0.18 6.61 7.05
N TYR A 148 0.43 5.67 7.96
CA TYR A 148 0.06 5.76 9.38
C TYR A 148 1.32 5.93 10.22
N ALA A 149 1.45 7.06 10.91
CA ALA A 149 2.51 7.25 11.88
C ALA A 149 2.09 6.60 13.21
N LEU A 150 2.75 5.50 13.57
CA LEU A 150 2.47 4.71 14.77
C LEU A 150 3.24 5.20 16.00
N ASP A 151 4.32 5.94 15.76
CA ASP A 151 5.14 6.60 16.76
C ASP A 151 5.70 7.91 16.19
N ASN A 152 6.43 8.66 17.01
CA ASN A 152 7.12 9.87 16.60
C ASN A 152 8.19 9.56 15.53
N ILE A 153 8.04 10.19 14.37
CA ILE A 153 9.03 10.13 13.28
C ILE A 153 9.84 11.43 13.31
N PRO A 154 11.19 11.37 13.29
CA PRO A 154 12.02 12.57 13.29
C PRO A 154 11.66 13.52 12.14
N VAL A 155 11.79 14.82 12.36
CA VAL A 155 11.63 15.82 11.30
C VAL A 155 12.71 15.58 10.23
N GLY A 156 12.31 15.63 8.96
CA GLY A 156 13.19 15.36 7.83
C GLY A 156 12.50 15.64 6.50
N ASN A 157 13.27 15.55 5.41
CA ASN A 157 12.78 15.79 4.06
C ASN A 157 12.26 14.49 3.46
N TYR A 158 11.01 14.14 3.77
CA TYR A 158 10.43 12.88 3.31
C TYR A 158 9.84 12.98 1.92
N LYS A 159 10.05 11.92 1.14
CA LYS A 159 9.45 11.75 -0.18
C LYS A 159 8.71 10.43 -0.28
N LEU A 160 7.53 10.48 -0.90
CA LEU A 160 6.74 9.33 -1.30
C LEU A 160 7.12 8.92 -2.72
N TYR A 161 7.30 7.62 -2.90
CA TYR A 161 7.47 6.97 -4.19
C TYR A 161 6.35 5.96 -4.37
N ALA A 162 5.80 5.89 -5.58
CA ALA A 162 4.79 4.92 -5.94
C ALA A 162 5.09 4.37 -7.33
N ALA A 163 5.57 3.12 -7.39
CA ALA A 163 5.96 2.46 -8.63
C ALA A 163 4.93 1.38 -9.01
N VAL A 164 4.46 1.43 -10.25
CA VAL A 164 3.75 0.33 -10.90
C VAL A 164 4.76 -0.74 -11.27
N VAL A 165 4.47 -1.97 -10.87
CA VAL A 165 5.34 -3.12 -10.98
C VAL A 165 4.55 -4.29 -11.56
N GLU A 166 5.15 -5.05 -12.46
CA GLU A 166 4.59 -6.31 -12.98
C GLU A 166 5.32 -7.50 -12.33
N LYS A 167 4.57 -8.26 -11.53
CA LYS A 167 5.08 -9.28 -10.60
C LYS A 167 5.78 -10.42 -11.32
N THR A 168 5.18 -10.99 -12.36
CA THR A 168 5.74 -12.09 -13.12
C THR A 168 5.58 -11.85 -14.61
N ILE A 169 6.68 -11.91 -15.35
CA ILE A 169 6.67 -11.90 -16.82
C ILE A 169 7.35 -13.15 -17.32
N ASN A 170 6.60 -14.00 -18.04
CA ASN A 170 7.11 -15.21 -18.68
C ASN A 170 7.53 -14.89 -20.12
N MET A 171 8.81 -14.59 -20.31
CA MET A 171 9.37 -14.19 -21.60
C MET A 171 10.85 -14.55 -21.66
N THR A 172 11.28 -15.23 -22.72
CA THR A 172 12.71 -15.45 -22.94
C THR A 172 13.37 -14.19 -23.49
N THR A 173 14.35 -13.65 -22.78
CA THR A 173 15.09 -12.46 -23.20
C THR A 173 16.50 -12.77 -23.72
N GLY A 174 17.20 -11.76 -24.26
CA GLY A 174 18.48 -11.98 -24.96
C GLY A 174 19.61 -12.50 -24.08
N ASN A 175 19.49 -12.43 -22.76
CA ASN A 175 20.41 -13.06 -21.80
C ASN A 175 20.06 -14.51 -21.43
N GLY A 176 18.97 -15.07 -21.97
CA GLY A 176 18.51 -16.44 -21.75
C GLY A 176 17.61 -16.66 -20.53
N GLU A 177 17.32 -15.63 -19.73
CA GLU A 177 16.30 -15.72 -18.68
C GLU A 177 14.91 -15.87 -19.31
N SER A 178 14.04 -16.68 -18.69
CA SER A 178 12.68 -16.95 -19.16
C SER A 178 11.58 -16.41 -18.25
N VAL A 179 11.94 -16.00 -17.04
CA VAL A 179 11.02 -15.46 -16.04
C VAL A 179 11.65 -14.22 -15.42
N HIS A 180 10.89 -13.12 -15.38
CA HIS A 180 11.30 -11.87 -14.78
C HIS A 180 10.36 -11.49 -13.65
N HIS A 181 10.93 -11.02 -12.54
CA HIS A 181 10.20 -10.78 -11.31
C HIS A 181 10.15 -9.30 -10.95
N ASN A 182 8.97 -8.84 -10.56
CA ASN A 182 8.67 -7.50 -10.07
C ASN A 182 9.28 -6.40 -10.97
N VAL A 183 9.05 -6.48 -12.27
CA VAL A 183 9.61 -5.56 -13.25
C VAL A 183 8.98 -4.19 -13.12
N PHE A 184 9.80 -3.17 -12.93
CA PHE A 184 9.35 -1.77 -12.92
C PHE A 184 8.72 -1.40 -14.26
N ARG A 185 7.50 -0.84 -14.21
CA ARG A 185 6.76 -0.39 -15.39
C ARG A 185 6.64 1.12 -15.47
N LYS A 186 6.24 1.79 -14.38
CA LYS A 186 5.95 3.23 -14.39
C LYS A 186 5.97 3.84 -12.99
N MET A 187 6.45 5.06 -12.85
CA MET A 187 6.30 5.84 -11.62
C MET A 187 4.96 6.62 -11.63
N LEU A 188 4.22 6.60 -10.51
CA LEU A 188 3.03 7.42 -10.28
C LEU A 188 3.36 8.76 -9.62
N THR A 189 4.55 8.85 -9.03
CA THR A 189 5.19 10.07 -8.53
C THR A 189 6.30 10.53 -9.50
N PRO A 190 6.92 11.71 -9.31
CA PRO A 190 8.23 11.97 -9.89
C PRO A 190 9.23 10.86 -9.53
N VAL A 191 10.18 10.58 -10.42
CA VAL A 191 11.17 9.49 -10.22
C VAL A 191 12.09 9.76 -9.04
N ASP A 192 12.41 11.02 -8.78
CA ASP A 192 13.16 11.47 -7.61
C ASP A 192 12.27 11.61 -6.35
N GLY A 193 10.99 11.27 -6.44
CA GLY A 193 10.02 11.22 -5.35
C GLY A 193 9.16 12.49 -5.24
N MET A 194 7.93 12.32 -4.75
CA MET A 194 7.03 13.42 -4.42
C MET A 194 7.27 13.86 -2.98
N SER A 195 7.47 15.16 -2.73
CA SER A 195 7.54 15.69 -1.35
C SER A 195 6.33 15.27 -0.54
N PHE A 196 6.57 14.71 0.65
CA PHE A 196 5.52 14.12 1.48
C PHE A 196 5.64 14.59 2.93
N SER A 197 4.60 15.27 3.41
CA SER A 197 4.47 15.62 4.82
C SER A 197 3.98 14.42 5.61
N LEU A 198 4.82 13.88 6.50
CA LEU A 198 4.41 12.80 7.38
C LEU A 198 3.29 13.27 8.33
N PRO A 199 2.30 12.41 8.63
CA PRO A 199 1.31 12.70 9.65
C PRO A 199 1.96 12.71 11.05
N ALA A 200 1.34 13.42 11.99
CA ALA A 200 1.74 13.37 13.39
C ALA A 200 1.56 11.95 13.97
N SER A 201 2.28 11.62 15.04
CA SER A 201 2.14 10.33 15.73
C SER A 201 0.67 10.03 16.06
N GLY A 202 0.24 8.82 15.76
CA GLY A 202 -1.13 8.37 15.88
C GLY A 202 -2.05 8.77 14.71
N GLN A 203 -1.62 9.64 13.79
CA GLN A 203 -2.44 10.09 12.65
C GLN A 203 -2.06 9.39 11.36
N SER A 204 -2.90 9.57 10.34
CA SER A 204 -2.65 9.08 8.98
C SER A 204 -2.74 10.18 7.94
N ALA A 205 -2.02 10.01 6.83
CA ALA A 205 -2.15 10.83 5.64
C ALA A 205 -2.33 9.92 4.41
N THR A 206 -3.20 10.32 3.50
CA THR A 206 -3.54 9.53 2.30
C THR A 206 -3.16 10.26 1.03
N GLN A 207 -2.69 9.52 0.03
CA GLN A 207 -2.47 10.01 -1.32
C GLN A 207 -3.12 9.11 -2.34
N SER A 208 -3.86 9.73 -3.27
CA SER A 208 -4.59 9.04 -4.32
C SER A 208 -3.90 9.25 -5.67
N PHE A 209 -3.69 8.16 -6.38
CA PHE A 209 -3.15 8.15 -7.73
C PHE A 209 -4.09 7.39 -8.66
N ASN A 210 -3.98 7.67 -9.95
CA ASN A 210 -4.58 6.82 -10.97
C ASN A 210 -3.56 6.57 -12.09
N TYR A 211 -3.75 5.45 -12.79
CA TYR A 211 -3.06 5.18 -14.05
C TYR A 211 -3.96 4.36 -14.97
N THR A 212 -3.67 4.42 -16.26
CA THR A 212 -4.28 3.54 -17.26
C THR A 212 -3.37 2.34 -17.44
N LEU A 213 -3.95 1.14 -17.34
CA LEU A 213 -3.23 -0.10 -17.63
C LEU A 213 -2.84 -0.14 -19.10
N ASP A 214 -1.55 -0.35 -19.38
CA ASP A 214 -1.06 -0.60 -20.73
C ASP A 214 -1.51 -1.99 -21.20
N ASN A 215 -1.95 -2.09 -22.47
CA ASN A 215 -2.42 -3.36 -23.04
C ASN A 215 -1.32 -4.43 -23.14
N ALA A 216 -0.04 -4.04 -23.08
CA ALA A 216 1.09 -4.96 -23.07
C ALA A 216 1.37 -5.58 -21.69
N TRP A 217 0.71 -5.12 -20.62
CA TRP A 217 0.90 -5.62 -19.26
C TRP A 217 -0.20 -6.62 -18.88
N ASP A 218 0.15 -7.67 -18.13
CA ASP A 218 -0.88 -8.57 -17.59
C ASP A 218 -1.64 -7.90 -16.44
N PRO A 219 -2.96 -7.66 -16.55
CA PRO A 219 -3.76 -7.01 -15.51
C PRO A 219 -3.71 -7.72 -14.15
N ASN A 220 -3.40 -9.02 -14.10
CA ASN A 220 -3.36 -9.81 -12.87
C ASN A 220 -1.97 -9.78 -12.20
N GLU A 221 -0.93 -9.48 -12.96
CA GLU A 221 0.45 -9.41 -12.44
C GLU A 221 0.84 -7.97 -12.06
N VAL A 222 0.03 -6.96 -12.40
CA VAL A 222 0.33 -5.57 -12.07
C VAL A 222 -0.11 -5.19 -10.64
N TYR A 223 0.77 -4.52 -9.92
CA TYR A 223 0.53 -3.95 -8.60
C TYR A 223 1.34 -2.67 -8.37
N VAL A 224 1.06 -1.96 -7.28
CA VAL A 224 1.84 -0.80 -6.85
C VAL A 224 2.70 -1.12 -5.64
N LEU A 225 3.98 -0.80 -5.74
CA LEU A 225 4.93 -0.73 -4.65
C LEU A 225 5.10 0.72 -4.23
N ALA A 226 4.72 1.05 -3.00
CA ALA A 226 4.90 2.37 -2.40
C ALA A 226 6.01 2.35 -1.37
N PHE A 227 6.76 3.43 -1.25
CA PHE A 227 7.73 3.58 -0.16
C PHE A 227 7.96 5.04 0.20
N ILE A 228 8.28 5.29 1.48
CA ILE A 228 8.67 6.60 1.96
C ILE A 228 10.15 6.59 2.33
N LYS A 229 10.88 7.55 1.80
CA LYS A 229 12.32 7.70 1.97
C LYS A 229 12.64 9.11 2.43
N GLU A 230 13.59 9.23 3.35
CA GLU A 230 14.17 10.52 3.72
C GLU A 230 15.24 10.90 2.68
N GLU A 231 15.15 12.11 2.13
CA GLU A 231 15.91 12.53 0.94
C GLU A 231 17.41 12.61 1.19
N ASP A 232 17.85 13.12 2.33
CA ASP A 232 19.27 13.39 2.58
C ASP A 232 20.04 12.11 2.95
N SER A 233 19.50 11.34 3.89
CA SER A 233 20.05 10.07 4.36
C SER A 233 19.80 8.90 3.40
N LYS A 234 18.87 9.08 2.45
CA LYS A 234 18.32 8.02 1.58
C LYS A 234 17.68 6.86 2.35
N GLN A 235 17.44 7.02 3.66
CA GLN A 235 16.88 5.97 4.48
C GLN A 235 15.42 5.73 4.11
N VAL A 236 15.09 4.50 3.76
CA VAL A 236 13.69 4.07 3.63
C VAL A 236 13.10 3.86 5.02
N LEU A 237 12.01 4.58 5.32
CA LEU A 237 11.26 4.41 6.56
C LEU A 237 10.48 3.10 6.53
N ASN A 238 9.63 2.94 5.53
CA ASN A 238 8.94 1.69 5.22
C ASN A 238 8.50 1.65 3.75
N SER A 239 8.07 0.48 3.33
CA SER A 239 7.43 0.23 2.02
C SER A 239 6.12 -0.53 2.21
N GLY A 240 5.26 -0.53 1.20
CA GLY A 240 3.99 -1.23 1.24
C GLY A 240 3.49 -1.65 -0.13
N THR A 241 2.72 -2.74 -0.17
CA THR A 241 1.99 -3.25 -1.35
C THR A 241 0.56 -3.68 -0.98
N LYS A 242 -0.27 -3.99 -1.99
CA LYS A 242 -1.62 -4.56 -1.75
C LYS A 242 -1.60 -5.98 -1.17
N PHE A 243 -0.45 -6.65 -1.17
CA PHE A 243 -0.30 -8.03 -0.69
C PHE A 243 0.02 -8.10 0.80
N ASP A 244 0.36 -6.98 1.40
CA ASP A 244 0.80 -6.91 2.79
C ASP A 244 -0.37 -7.17 3.74
N PRO A 245 -0.14 -7.83 4.88
CA PRO A 245 -1.15 -7.94 5.92
C PRO A 245 -1.65 -6.56 6.33
N VAL A 246 -2.97 -6.40 6.37
CA VAL A 246 -3.58 -5.19 6.93
C VAL A 246 -3.34 -5.20 8.43
N LEU A 247 -2.55 -4.25 8.91
CA LEU A 247 -2.42 -4.02 10.34
C LEU A 247 -3.74 -3.48 10.84
N THR A 248 -4.41 -4.25 11.70
CA THR A 248 -5.57 -3.77 12.45
C THR A 248 -5.07 -2.81 13.51
N LEU A 249 -4.80 -1.58 13.11
CA LEU A 249 -4.46 -0.50 14.03
C LEU A 249 -5.71 -0.23 14.86
N SER A 250 -5.63 -0.48 16.16
CA SER A 250 -6.73 -0.22 17.09
C SER A 250 -7.05 1.27 17.24
N GLN A 251 -6.35 2.15 16.52
CA GLN A 251 -6.70 3.55 16.35
C GLN A 251 -6.39 3.98 14.90
N ASN A 252 -7.39 4.56 14.24
CA ASN A 252 -7.32 5.31 12.98
C ASN A 252 -7.31 4.55 11.65
N GLU A 253 -7.97 3.40 11.54
CA GLU A 253 -8.91 3.30 10.41
C GLU A 253 -10.11 4.17 10.77
N PRO A 254 -10.71 4.94 9.83
CA PRO A 254 -11.96 5.63 10.10
C PRO A 254 -12.94 4.60 10.65
N GLY A 255 -13.23 4.68 11.96
CA GLY A 255 -13.92 3.62 12.66
C GLY A 255 -15.23 3.35 11.94
N VAL A 256 -15.53 2.09 11.62
CA VAL A 256 -16.81 1.78 10.99
C VAL A 256 -17.90 1.98 12.03
N GLN A 257 -18.55 3.14 11.99
CA GLN A 257 -19.62 3.48 12.91
C GLN A 257 -20.94 2.99 12.32
N LYS A 258 -21.72 2.29 13.14
CA LYS A 258 -23.10 1.95 12.79
C LYS A 258 -23.99 3.10 13.20
N ILE A 259 -24.66 3.73 12.24
CA ILE A 259 -25.63 4.79 12.48
C ILE A 259 -27.03 4.33 12.10
N GLN A 260 -28.03 5.11 12.51
CA GLN A 260 -29.40 4.94 12.06
C GLN A 260 -29.73 6.02 11.04
N LEU A 261 -30.46 5.63 10.00
CA LEU A 261 -31.02 6.60 9.05
C LEU A 261 -32.46 6.91 9.44
N PHE A 262 -32.87 8.16 9.21
CA PHE A 262 -34.23 8.60 9.50
C PHE A 262 -34.78 9.45 8.35
N PRO A 263 -36.05 9.25 7.94
CA PRO A 263 -36.94 8.18 8.37
C PRO A 263 -36.48 6.80 7.87
N ASN A 264 -36.77 5.77 8.66
CA ASN A 264 -36.62 4.36 8.29
C ASN A 264 -37.87 3.60 8.83
N PRO A 265 -38.75 3.06 7.97
CA PRO A 265 -38.63 2.99 6.52
C PRO A 265 -38.62 4.35 5.80
N ALA A 266 -37.86 4.43 4.72
CA ALA A 266 -37.68 5.62 3.90
C ALA A 266 -38.69 5.62 2.74
N ASN A 267 -39.35 6.76 2.53
CA ASN A 267 -40.23 6.97 1.39
C ASN A 267 -39.44 7.57 0.22
N ASN A 268 -39.21 8.88 0.25
CA ASN A 268 -38.53 9.60 -0.84
C ASN A 268 -37.08 9.94 -0.53
N ILE A 269 -36.73 10.00 0.76
CA ILE A 269 -35.43 10.40 1.26
C ILE A 269 -35.21 9.81 2.65
N THR A 270 -33.95 9.62 3.01
CA THR A 270 -33.52 9.34 4.38
C THR A 270 -32.26 10.13 4.70
N TYR A 271 -31.99 10.38 5.97
CA TYR A 271 -30.89 11.23 6.44
C TYR A 271 -29.97 10.46 7.39
N ALA A 272 -28.69 10.77 7.33
CA ALA A 272 -27.66 10.33 8.27
C ALA A 272 -27.12 11.53 9.03
N ASP A 273 -27.14 11.47 10.37
CA ASP A 273 -26.43 12.40 11.23
C ASP A 273 -25.06 11.80 11.59
N LEU A 274 -23.99 12.46 11.16
CA LEU A 274 -22.60 12.08 11.36
C LEU A 274 -21.97 12.74 12.60
N GLY A 275 -22.76 13.46 13.40
CA GLY A 275 -22.28 14.17 14.58
C GLY A 275 -21.39 15.36 14.21
N SER A 276 -20.09 15.26 14.50
CA SER A 276 -19.09 16.30 14.22
C SER A 276 -18.32 16.08 12.91
N ASP A 277 -18.57 14.99 12.20
CA ASP A 277 -17.89 14.65 10.95
C ASP A 277 -18.63 15.21 9.73
N LYS A 278 -18.00 15.19 8.55
CA LYS A 278 -18.58 15.69 7.30
C LYS A 278 -18.55 14.64 6.21
N ALA A 279 -19.67 14.45 5.53
CA ALA A 279 -19.79 13.50 4.44
C ALA A 279 -18.96 13.94 3.22
N LEU A 280 -18.03 13.09 2.79
CA LEU A 280 -17.24 13.26 1.56
C LEU A 280 -17.81 12.46 0.39
N ASN A 281 -18.33 11.26 0.66
CA ASN A 281 -18.91 10.38 -0.36
C ASN A 281 -19.99 9.48 0.25
N THR A 282 -21.06 9.25 -0.50
CA THR A 282 -22.17 8.39 -0.09
C THR A 282 -22.43 7.32 -1.14
N GLU A 283 -22.63 6.09 -0.71
CA GLU A 283 -22.94 4.95 -1.56
C GLU A 283 -24.07 4.13 -0.93
N VAL A 284 -24.96 3.58 -1.75
CA VAL A 284 -25.98 2.63 -1.29
C VAL A 284 -25.86 1.34 -2.08
N TYR A 285 -25.96 0.24 -1.35
CA TYR A 285 -25.87 -1.12 -1.86
C TYR A 285 -27.16 -1.88 -1.59
N ALA A 286 -27.59 -2.69 -2.55
CA ALA A 286 -28.59 -3.73 -2.32
C ALA A 286 -27.98 -4.90 -1.50
N LEU A 287 -28.83 -5.78 -0.96
CA LEU A 287 -28.38 -6.92 -0.14
C LEU A 287 -27.50 -7.94 -0.90
N ASP A 288 -27.57 -7.95 -2.24
CA ASP A 288 -26.71 -8.75 -3.11
C ASP A 288 -25.31 -8.14 -3.31
N GLY A 289 -25.03 -6.99 -2.68
CA GLY A 289 -23.76 -6.27 -2.79
C GLY A 289 -23.65 -5.34 -4.00
N ARG A 290 -24.69 -5.25 -4.85
CA ARG A 290 -24.70 -4.34 -6.00
C ARG A 290 -24.90 -2.90 -5.55
N MET A 291 -24.02 -2.00 -6.00
CA MET A 291 -24.19 -0.56 -5.79
C MET A 291 -25.37 -0.04 -6.62
N VAL A 292 -26.29 0.66 -5.97
CA VAL A 292 -27.53 1.20 -6.57
C VAL A 292 -27.60 2.72 -6.53
N TYR A 293 -26.76 3.36 -5.73
CA TYR A 293 -26.66 4.82 -5.64
C TYR A 293 -25.25 5.22 -5.24
N THR A 294 -24.80 6.37 -5.75
CA THR A 294 -23.59 7.04 -5.30
C THR A 294 -23.74 8.55 -5.47
N SER A 295 -23.18 9.33 -4.55
CA SER A 295 -23.08 10.78 -4.65
C SER A 295 -21.82 11.28 -3.95
N GLN A 296 -21.33 12.43 -4.40
CA GLN A 296 -20.46 13.24 -3.55
C GLN A 296 -21.24 13.60 -2.28
N GLY A 297 -20.58 13.55 -1.13
CA GLY A 297 -21.19 13.90 0.15
C GLY A 297 -21.50 15.39 0.21
N SER A 298 -22.45 15.75 1.07
CA SER A 298 -22.88 17.14 1.28
C SER A 298 -21.79 18.08 1.80
N GLY A 299 -20.64 17.56 2.25
CA GLY A 299 -19.63 18.34 2.98
C GLY A 299 -20.15 18.82 4.35
N SER A 300 -21.25 18.24 4.84
CA SER A 300 -21.91 18.58 6.09
C SER A 300 -22.07 17.35 6.98
N ASN A 301 -22.46 17.55 8.23
CA ASN A 301 -22.71 16.47 9.17
C ASN A 301 -24.09 15.81 8.98
N LEU A 302 -25.02 16.46 8.28
CA LEU A 302 -26.33 15.90 7.97
C LEU A 302 -26.39 15.51 6.50
N GLU A 303 -26.13 14.24 6.21
CA GLU A 303 -26.10 13.71 4.85
C GLU A 303 -27.49 13.26 4.40
N SER A 304 -27.91 13.72 3.22
CA SER A 304 -29.21 13.36 2.63
C SER A 304 -29.06 12.29 1.56
N ILE A 305 -29.86 11.23 1.65
CA ILE A 305 -29.83 10.09 0.72
C ILE A 305 -31.19 9.99 0.02
N PRO A 306 -31.33 10.48 -1.23
CA PRO A 306 -32.54 10.33 -2.01
C PRO A 306 -32.84 8.86 -2.32
N THR A 307 -34.05 8.41 -2.03
CA THR A 307 -34.46 7.01 -2.21
C THR A 307 -35.50 6.82 -3.31
N ASN A 308 -35.90 7.90 -4.01
CA ASN A 308 -36.95 7.87 -5.05
C ASN A 308 -36.68 6.88 -6.19
N ALA A 309 -35.41 6.70 -6.56
CA ALA A 309 -35.00 5.81 -7.64
C ALA A 309 -34.82 4.35 -7.20
N LEU A 310 -34.95 4.07 -5.90
CA LEU A 310 -34.79 2.73 -5.34
C LEU A 310 -36.13 2.00 -5.33
N SER A 311 -36.13 0.74 -5.76
CA SER A 311 -37.28 -0.14 -5.59
C SER A 311 -37.53 -0.46 -4.10
N PRO A 312 -38.75 -0.85 -3.71
CA PRO A 312 -39.01 -1.31 -2.34
C PRO A 312 -38.08 -2.46 -1.95
N GLY A 313 -37.45 -2.37 -0.78
CA GLY A 313 -36.45 -3.34 -0.36
C GLY A 313 -35.53 -2.88 0.77
N VAL A 314 -34.54 -3.72 1.08
CA VAL A 314 -33.55 -3.46 2.13
C VAL A 314 -32.23 -3.05 1.49
N TYR A 315 -31.63 -1.99 2.03
CA TYR A 315 -30.40 -1.39 1.52
C TYR A 315 -29.39 -1.15 2.64
N ILE A 316 -28.11 -1.07 2.25
CA ILE A 316 -27.00 -0.68 3.11
C ILE A 316 -26.42 0.62 2.56
N ALA A 317 -26.48 1.69 3.33
CA ALA A 317 -25.75 2.93 3.06
C ALA A 317 -24.34 2.84 3.65
N ARG A 318 -23.33 3.27 2.88
CA ARG A 318 -21.95 3.49 3.29
C ARG A 318 -21.61 4.95 3.03
N ILE A 319 -21.24 5.70 4.07
CA ILE A 319 -20.89 7.12 3.98
C ILE A 319 -19.45 7.27 4.44
N THR A 320 -18.60 7.79 3.57
CA THR A 320 -17.21 8.13 3.90
C THR A 320 -17.19 9.56 4.42
N GLY A 321 -16.81 9.75 5.69
CA GLY A 321 -16.58 11.05 6.31
C GLY A 321 -15.12 11.51 6.20
N GLU A 322 -14.84 12.71 6.71
CA GLU A 322 -13.46 13.21 6.89
C GLU A 322 -12.70 12.39 7.93
N SER A 323 -13.41 11.86 8.95
CA SER A 323 -12.79 11.16 10.08
C SER A 323 -13.17 9.68 10.23
N SER A 324 -14.36 9.27 9.77
CA SER A 324 -14.92 7.93 9.99
C SER A 324 -15.69 7.41 8.76
N ILE A 325 -15.93 6.09 8.71
CA ILE A 325 -16.84 5.49 7.73
C ILE A 325 -18.10 5.09 8.47
N TYR A 326 -19.26 5.50 7.97
CA TYR A 326 -20.54 5.21 8.57
C TYR A 326 -21.27 4.17 7.74
N THR A 327 -21.91 3.22 8.41
CA THR A 327 -22.75 2.21 7.76
C THR A 327 -24.12 2.18 8.42
N ALA A 328 -25.15 2.05 7.60
CA ALA A 328 -26.51 1.93 8.09
C ALA A 328 -27.36 1.05 7.18
N LYS A 329 -28.23 0.25 7.79
CA LYS A 329 -29.25 -0.50 7.08
C LYS A 329 -30.56 0.28 7.12
N PHE A 330 -31.22 0.42 5.97
CA PHE A 330 -32.56 1.01 5.90
C PHE A 330 -33.48 0.22 4.97
N VAL A 331 -34.79 0.42 5.15
CA VAL A 331 -35.86 -0.14 4.33
C VAL A 331 -36.42 0.97 3.46
N LYS A 332 -36.58 0.74 2.16
CA LYS A 332 -37.33 1.57 1.22
C LYS A 332 -38.73 0.97 1.05
N GLU A 333 -39.77 1.78 1.24
CA GLU A 333 -41.18 1.41 1.01
C GLU A 333 -41.64 1.57 -0.44
#